data_AF-A0A1T3NST3-F1
#
_entry.id   AF-A0A1T3NST3-F1
#
_cell.length_a   1.000
_cell.length_b   1.000
_cell.length_c   1.000
_cell.angle_alpha   90.00
_cell.angle_beta   90.00
_cell.angle_gamma   90.00
#
_symmetry.space_group_name_H-M   'P 1'
#
loop_
_entity.id
_entity.type
_entity.pdbx_description
1 polymer ?
#
loop_
_entity_poly.entity_id
_entity_poly.type
_entity_poly.pdbx_seq_one_letter_code
_entity_poly.pdbx_strand_id
1 'polypeptide(L)'
;MRPAEVRIDANTMVDKAIDLVHAADADHAILHAEDGRCLGIVRRAQFAPYQNRSWYTARTPIRNITHERGPFARPTTPAAEALATMRARGLRVWAVTDPAGRAVGVLTLESLRAVLVDTARPLGAAA
;
A
#
# COMPACT_ATOMS: atom_id res chain seq x y z
N MET A 1 -3.85 0.32 11.64
CA MET A 1 -4.00 -0.10 10.23
C MET A 1 -5.12 0.70 9.61
N ARG A 2 -4.97 1.19 8.37
CA ARG A 2 -6.09 1.83 7.63
C ARG A 2 -6.64 0.85 6.58
N PRO A 3 -7.95 0.85 6.32
CA PRO A 3 -8.49 0.13 5.16
C PRO A 3 -7.85 0.68 3.88
N ALA A 4 -7.62 -0.19 2.90
CA ALA A 4 -7.12 0.23 1.60
C ALA A 4 -8.29 0.83 0.80
N GLU A 5 -8.29 2.15 0.63
CA GLU A 5 -9.39 2.89 0.00
C GLU A 5 -9.48 2.61 -1.51
N VAL A 6 -8.36 2.26 -2.16
CA VAL A 6 -8.31 1.96 -3.60
C VAL A 6 -7.66 0.61 -3.88
N ARG A 7 -8.37 -0.24 -4.62
CA ARG A 7 -7.93 -1.56 -5.09
C ARG A 7 -8.07 -1.61 -6.61
N ILE A 8 -7.01 -2.05 -7.30
CA ILE A 8 -6.93 -2.08 -8.75
C ILE A 8 -6.50 -3.47 -9.20
N ASP A 9 -7.22 -4.01 -10.20
CA ASP A 9 -6.85 -5.28 -10.81
C ASP A 9 -5.50 -5.14 -11.54
N ALA A 10 -4.60 -6.10 -11.34
CA ALA A 10 -3.25 -6.09 -11.88
C ALA A 10 -3.17 -6.16 -13.42
N ASN A 11 -4.27 -6.48 -14.11
CA ASN A 11 -4.42 -6.40 -15.56
C ASN A 11 -4.97 -5.05 -16.04
N THR A 12 -5.30 -4.12 -15.13
CA THR A 12 -5.72 -2.76 -15.51
C THR A 12 -4.57 -2.04 -16.20
N MET A 13 -4.86 -1.36 -17.32
CA MET A 13 -3.86 -0.56 -18.04
C MET A 13 -3.44 0.66 -17.22
N VAL A 14 -2.19 1.09 -17.38
CA VAL A 14 -1.60 2.15 -16.54
C VAL A 14 -2.36 3.47 -16.66
N ASP A 15 -2.87 3.83 -17.83
CA ASP A 15 -3.65 5.05 -18.05
C ASP A 15 -4.96 5.06 -17.23
N LYS A 16 -5.70 3.96 -17.29
CA LYS A 16 -6.91 3.76 -16.50
C LYS A 16 -6.60 3.70 -15.01
N ALA A 17 -5.49 3.10 -14.60
CA ALA A 17 -5.10 3.07 -13.21
C ALA A 17 -4.71 4.48 -12.68
N ILE A 18 -4.06 5.30 -13.49
CA ILE A 18 -3.80 6.71 -13.20
C ILE A 18 -5.13 7.44 -12.98
N ASP A 19 -6.12 7.25 -13.85
CA ASP A 19 -7.45 7.86 -13.69
C ASP A 19 -8.15 7.42 -12.41
N LEU A 20 -8.12 6.13 -12.08
CA LEU A 20 -8.71 5.61 -10.84
C LEU A 20 -8.07 6.20 -9.58
N VAL A 21 -6.74 6.30 -9.56
CA VAL A 21 -6.00 6.86 -8.42
C VAL A 21 -6.26 8.36 -8.28
N HIS A 22 -6.34 9.10 -9.39
CA HIS A 22 -6.67 10.52 -9.37
C HIS A 22 -8.12 10.78 -8.96
N ALA A 23 -9.08 10.02 -9.50
CA ALA A 23 -10.50 10.18 -9.20
C ALA A 23 -10.82 9.90 -7.72
N ALA A 24 -10.07 8.98 -7.10
CA ALA A 24 -10.18 8.67 -5.68
C ALA A 24 -9.37 9.60 -4.75
N ASP A 25 -8.63 10.57 -5.32
CA ASP A 25 -7.61 11.38 -4.64
C ASP A 25 -6.68 10.56 -3.72
N ALA A 26 -6.30 9.37 -4.19
CA ALA A 26 -5.51 8.44 -3.41
C ALA A 26 -4.01 8.63 -3.64
N ASP A 27 -3.22 8.53 -2.57
CA ASP A 27 -1.75 8.53 -2.66
C ASP A 27 -1.18 7.18 -3.12
N HIS A 28 -1.97 6.11 -2.98
CA HIS A 28 -1.56 4.75 -3.28
C HIS A 28 -2.77 3.85 -3.55
N ALA A 29 -2.55 2.75 -4.25
CA ALA A 29 -3.54 1.71 -4.47
C ALA A 29 -2.93 0.32 -4.25
N ILE A 30 -3.77 -0.61 -3.80
CA ILE A 30 -3.40 -2.02 -3.73
C ILE A 30 -3.65 -2.67 -5.09
N LEU A 31 -2.60 -3.31 -5.61
CA LEU A 31 -2.72 -4.19 -6.75
C LEU A 31 -3.17 -5.57 -6.28
N HIS A 32 -4.21 -6.10 -6.90
CA HIS A 32 -4.66 -7.46 -6.65
C HIS A 32 -4.73 -8.28 -7.93
N ALA A 33 -4.54 -9.59 -7.80
CA ALA A 33 -4.84 -10.54 -8.84
C ALA A 33 -6.36 -10.74 -8.97
N GLU A 34 -6.77 -11.48 -9.99
CA GLU A 34 -8.16 -11.85 -10.25
C GLU A 34 -8.79 -12.64 -9.09
N ASP A 35 -7.99 -13.49 -8.42
CA ASP A 35 -8.40 -14.24 -7.22
C ASP A 35 -8.49 -13.39 -5.93
N GLY A 36 -8.20 -12.09 -6.04
CA GLY A 36 -8.22 -11.11 -4.96
C GLY A 36 -6.95 -11.08 -4.10
N ARG A 37 -5.92 -11.88 -4.40
CA ARG A 37 -4.65 -11.85 -3.68
C ARG A 37 -3.90 -10.54 -3.91
N CYS A 38 -3.28 -10.01 -2.87
CA CYS A 38 -2.45 -8.83 -2.97
C CYS A 38 -1.18 -9.14 -3.76
N LEU A 39 -0.88 -8.33 -4.77
CA LEU A 39 0.34 -8.41 -5.57
C LEU A 39 1.32 -7.29 -5.24
N GLY A 40 0.83 -6.17 -4.69
CA GLY A 40 1.68 -5.08 -4.28
C GLY A 40 0.96 -3.78 -3.98
N ILE A 41 1.74 -2.73 -3.76
CA ILE A 41 1.26 -1.35 -3.64
C ILE A 41 1.90 -0.51 -4.73
N VAL A 42 1.07 0.21 -5.47
CA VAL A 42 1.51 1.31 -6.33
C VAL A 42 1.27 2.64 -5.61
N ARG A 43 2.25 3.55 -5.67
CA ARG A 43 2.15 4.91 -5.15
C ARG A 43 1.96 5.89 -6.30
N ARG A 44 1.23 6.98 -6.07
CA ARG A 44 0.98 8.04 -7.07
C ARG A 44 2.29 8.56 -7.71
N ALA A 45 3.35 8.69 -6.91
CA ALA A 45 4.67 9.09 -7.38
C ALA A 45 5.30 8.11 -8.40
N GLN A 46 4.93 6.83 -8.38
CA GLN A 46 5.45 5.82 -9.32
C GLN A 46 4.82 5.94 -10.72
N PHE A 47 3.76 6.75 -10.88
CA PHE A 47 3.20 7.08 -12.19
C PHE A 47 3.94 8.20 -12.92
N ALA A 48 4.94 8.85 -12.30
CA ALA A 48 5.65 9.98 -12.91
C ALA A 48 6.16 9.70 -14.34
N PRO A 49 6.75 8.53 -14.66
CA PRO A 49 7.19 8.23 -16.03
C PRO A 49 6.05 8.11 -17.06
N TYR A 50 4.80 7.95 -16.62
CA TYR A 50 3.65 7.62 -17.46
C TYR A 50 2.69 8.81 -17.65
N GLN A 51 2.97 9.97 -17.06
CA GLN A 51 2.09 11.14 -17.06
C GLN A 51 1.79 11.68 -18.46
N ASN A 52 2.69 11.46 -19.43
CA ASN A 52 2.50 11.89 -20.82
C ASN A 52 1.51 11.01 -21.61
N ARG A 53 0.89 10.00 -20.98
CA ARG A 53 -0.21 9.17 -21.52
C ARG A 53 -0.02 8.73 -22.99
N SER A 54 1.14 8.18 -23.30
CA SER A 54 1.42 7.64 -24.63
C SER A 54 0.61 6.36 -24.92
N TRP A 55 0.54 5.96 -26.20
CA TRP A 55 -0.05 4.68 -26.62
C TRP A 55 0.54 3.46 -25.87
N TYR A 56 1.78 3.57 -25.41
CA TYR A 56 2.46 2.55 -24.61
C TYR A 56 1.81 2.39 -23.22
N THR A 57 1.40 3.50 -22.60
CA THR A 57 0.71 3.49 -21.29
C THR A 57 -0.64 2.77 -21.37
N ALA A 58 -1.38 2.97 -22.46
CA ALA A 58 -2.69 2.33 -22.71
C ALA A 58 -2.61 0.82 -23.02
N ARG A 59 -1.41 0.27 -23.21
CA ARG A 59 -1.17 -1.15 -23.52
C ARG A 59 -0.31 -1.86 -22.46
N THR A 60 0.11 -1.14 -21.43
CA THR A 60 0.94 -1.68 -20.36
C THR A 60 0.05 -1.98 -19.15
N PRO A 61 -0.07 -3.24 -18.71
CA PRO A 61 -0.72 -3.56 -17.45
C PRO A 61 0.03 -2.96 -16.27
N ILE A 62 -0.70 -2.48 -15.26
CA ILE A 62 -0.10 -1.84 -14.09
C ILE A 62 0.87 -2.73 -13.32
N ARG A 63 0.69 -4.07 -13.33
CA ARG A 63 1.66 -4.98 -12.69
C ARG A 63 3.06 -4.93 -13.31
N ASN A 64 3.19 -4.40 -14.52
CA ASN A 64 4.48 -4.33 -15.22
C ASN A 64 5.28 -3.08 -14.85
N ILE A 65 4.69 -2.11 -14.15
CA ILE A 65 5.42 -0.93 -13.68
C ILE A 65 6.12 -1.22 -12.34
N THR A 66 7.11 -0.41 -11.98
CA THR A 66 7.74 -0.47 -10.66
C THR A 66 6.73 -0.19 -9.56
N HIS A 67 6.57 -1.14 -8.64
CA HIS A 67 5.67 -1.04 -7.49
C HIS A 67 6.26 -1.83 -6.32
N GLU A 68 5.79 -1.53 -5.10
CA GLU A 68 6.20 -2.26 -3.91
C GLU A 68 5.62 -3.67 -3.93
N ARG A 69 6.47 -4.68 -3.89
CA ARG A 69 6.07 -6.09 -3.90
C ARG A 69 6.22 -6.72 -2.52
N GLY A 70 5.68 -7.93 -2.38
CA GLY A 70 5.84 -8.74 -1.19
C GLY A 70 7.31 -8.93 -0.77
N PRO A 71 7.57 -9.38 0.47
CA PRO A 71 6.59 -9.89 1.43
C PRO A 71 5.72 -8.78 2.05
N PHE A 72 4.50 -9.16 2.47
CA PHE A 72 3.50 -8.28 3.09
C PHE A 72 3.46 -8.45 4.61
N ALA A 73 2.99 -7.43 5.30
CA ALA A 73 2.73 -7.52 6.74
C ALA A 73 1.52 -8.42 7.00
N ARG A 74 1.44 -8.96 8.21
CA ARG A 74 0.24 -9.64 8.73
C ARG A 74 -0.43 -8.75 9.78
N PRO A 75 -1.75 -8.91 10.02
CA PRO A 75 -2.43 -8.20 11.12
C PRO A 75 -1.77 -8.42 12.49
N THR A 76 -1.10 -9.56 12.65
CA THR A 76 -0.37 -9.96 13.86
C THR A 76 1.10 -9.48 13.89
N THR A 77 1.59 -8.81 12.84
CA THR A 77 2.97 -8.28 12.83
C THR A 77 3.11 -7.19 13.91
N PRO A 78 4.03 -7.34 14.88
CA PRO A 78 4.26 -6.34 15.91
C PRO A 78 4.61 -4.97 15.32
N ALA A 79 4.09 -3.88 15.90
CA ALA A 79 4.28 -2.53 15.38
C ALA A 79 5.77 -2.12 15.29
N ALA A 80 6.59 -2.52 16.27
CA ALA A 80 8.03 -2.25 16.27
C ALA A 80 8.76 -2.99 15.14
N GLU A 81 8.43 -4.27 14.93
CA GLU A 81 8.98 -5.07 13.83
C GLU A 81 8.54 -4.52 12.47
N ALA A 82 7.28 -4.09 12.37
CA ALA A 82 6.76 -3.47 11.16
C ALA A 82 7.49 -2.17 10.83
N LEU A 83 7.73 -1.32 11.84
CA LEU A 83 8.46 -0.06 11.66
C LEU A 83 9.92 -0.32 11.25
N ALA A 84 10.58 -1.27 11.89
CA ALA A 84 11.95 -1.66 11.54
C ALA A 84 12.03 -2.18 10.10
N THR A 85 11.10 -3.05 9.71
CA THR A 85 11.01 -3.60 8.35
C THR A 85 10.74 -2.51 7.32
N MET A 86 9.78 -1.61 7.58
CA MET A 86 9.48 -0.49 6.69
C MET A 86 10.68 0.43 6.50
N ARG A 87 11.44 0.72 7.58
CA ARG A 87 12.67 1.52 7.49
C ARG A 87 13.76 0.81 6.69
N ALA A 88 14.03 -0.46 7.00
CA ALA A 88 15.05 -1.25 6.32
C ALA A 88 14.78 -1.40 4.82
N ARG A 89 13.50 -1.48 4.42
CA ARG A 89 13.07 -1.61 3.03
C ARG A 89 12.75 -0.28 2.35
N GLY A 90 12.86 0.85 3.04
CA GLY A 90 12.50 2.17 2.50
C GLY A 90 11.00 2.33 2.16
N LEU A 91 10.12 1.55 2.80
CA LEU A 91 8.69 1.56 2.53
C LEU A 91 8.00 2.75 3.21
N ARG A 92 7.26 3.54 2.42
CA ARG A 92 6.35 4.57 2.96
C ARG A 92 4.98 3.99 3.33
N VAL A 93 4.55 2.98 2.58
CA VAL A 93 3.29 2.26 2.78
C VAL A 93 3.57 0.77 2.59
N TRP A 94 2.98 -0.07 3.43
CA TRP A 94 3.15 -1.53 3.37
C TRP A 94 1.81 -2.24 3.47
N ALA A 95 1.52 -3.17 2.54
CA ALA A 95 0.25 -3.88 2.55
C ALA A 95 0.19 -4.88 3.70
N VAL A 96 -0.99 -5.01 4.30
CA VAL A 96 -1.30 -6.02 5.30
C VAL A 96 -2.22 -7.04 4.67
N THR A 97 -1.84 -8.31 4.72
CA THR A 97 -2.61 -9.41 4.14
C THR A 97 -3.08 -10.41 5.18
N ASP A 98 -4.27 -10.96 4.97
CA ASP A 98 -4.77 -12.13 5.70
C ASP A 98 -3.97 -13.41 5.37
N PRO A 99 -4.23 -14.56 6.03
CA PRO A 99 -3.58 -15.83 5.72
C PRO A 99 -3.81 -16.34 4.29
N ALA A 100 -4.90 -15.93 3.63
CA ALA A 100 -5.16 -16.25 2.22
C ALA A 100 -4.38 -15.35 1.25
N GLY A 101 -3.62 -14.36 1.76
CA GLY A 101 -2.85 -13.41 0.98
C GLY A 101 -3.69 -12.27 0.39
N ARG A 102 -4.92 -12.07 0.86
CA ARG A 102 -5.76 -10.95 0.44
C ARG A 102 -5.45 -9.73 1.29
N ALA A 103 -5.37 -8.57 0.67
CA ALA A 103 -5.15 -7.34 1.41
C ALA A 103 -6.35 -7.01 2.30
N VAL A 104 -6.07 -6.77 3.58
CA VAL A 104 -7.05 -6.31 4.58
C VAL A 104 -6.79 -4.87 5.02
N GLY A 105 -5.67 -4.29 4.61
CA GLY A 105 -5.37 -2.88 4.87
C GLY A 105 -3.93 -2.51 4.52
N VAL A 106 -3.53 -1.34 5.01
CA VAL A 106 -2.17 -0.80 4.86
C VAL A 106 -1.61 -0.30 6.20
N LEU A 107 -0.29 -0.39 6.32
CA LEU A 107 0.50 0.30 7.32
C LEU A 107 1.21 1.49 6.68
N THR A 108 1.16 2.62 7.37
CA THR A 108 1.98 3.80 7.08
C THR A 108 2.90 4.09 8.27
N LEU A 109 4.03 4.76 8.04
CA LEU A 109 4.92 5.18 9.13
C LEU A 109 4.18 6.01 10.18
N GLU A 110 3.24 6.87 9.74
CA GLU A 110 2.38 7.66 10.61
C GLU A 110 1.46 6.76 11.48
N SER A 111 0.83 5.75 10.88
CA SER A 111 -0.04 4.84 11.63
C SER A 111 0.73 4.02 12.67
N LEU A 112 1.99 3.65 12.38
CA LEU A 112 2.84 2.91 13.30
C LEU A 112 3.35 3.80 14.44
N ARG A 113 3.71 5.05 14.13
CA ARG A 113 4.08 6.05 15.15
C ARG A 113 2.93 6.29 16.13
N ALA A 114 1.71 6.46 15.63
CA ALA A 114 0.54 6.66 16.48
C ALA A 114 0.35 5.51 17.49
N VAL A 115 0.44 4.26 17.03
CA VAL A 115 0.31 3.08 17.90
C VAL A 115 1.45 3.00 18.92
N LEU A 116 2.69 3.23 18.49
CA LEU A 116 3.85 3.11 19.38
C LEU A 116 3.88 4.20 20.46
N VAL A 117 3.45 5.42 20.14
CA VAL A 117 3.32 6.51 21.11
C VAL A 117 2.20 6.23 22.11
N ASP A 118 1.08 5.66 21.65
CA ASP A 118 -0.03 5.27 22.53
C ASP A 118 0.39 4.19 23.53
N THR A 119 1.10 3.15 23.08
CA THR A 119 1.64 2.11 23.96
C THR A 119 2.71 2.60 24.94
N ALA A 120 3.33 3.75 24.69
CA ALA A 120 4.34 4.35 25.55
C ALA A 120 3.75 5.30 26.61
N ARG A 121 2.44 5.62 26.54
CA ARG A 121 1.77 6.42 27.55
C ARG A 121 1.48 5.54 28.78
N PRO A 122 2.07 5.80 29.96
CA PRO A 122 1.77 5.01 31.13
C PRO A 122 0.28 5.17 31.52
N LEU A 123 -0.38 4.04 31.80
CA LEU A 123 -1.68 3.98 32.47
C LEU A 123 -1.52 4.53 33.89
N GLY A 124 -1.55 5.84 34.06
CA GLY A 124 -1.38 6.44 35.39
C GLY A 124 -1.08 7.93 35.36
N ALA A 125 -2.11 8.75 35.11
CA ALA A 125 -2.17 10.14 35.56
C ALA A 125 -3.64 10.57 35.65
N ALA A 126 -4.35 9.96 36.61
CA ALA A 126 -5.51 10.59 37.24
C ALA A 126 -5.22 10.50 38.75
N ALA A 127 -4.77 11.63 39.30
CA ALA A 127 -4.72 11.88 40.73
C ALA A 127 -6.08 12.42 41.18
#